data_AF-A0A960LKV4-F1
#
_entry.id   AF-A0A960LKV4-F1
#
_cell.length_a   1.000
_cell.length_b   1.000
_cell.length_c   1.000
_cell.angle_alpha   90.00
_cell.angle_beta   90.00
_cell.angle_gamma   90.00
#
_symmetry.space_group_name_H-M   'P 1'
#
loop_
_entity.id
_entity.type
_entity.pdbx_description
1 polymer ?
#
loop_
_entity_poly.entity_id
_entity_poly.type
_entity_poly.pdbx_seq_one_letter_code
_entity_poly.pdbx_strand_id
1 'polypeptide(L)'
;MNTSSRTLSQIPVGTSVRIDRYLSSDPALRRFREMGLLPGTIIRVVRLAPMGDPMEISVGASLLSLRREQAALITVTAEPTDGK
;
A
#
# COMPACT_ATOMS: atom_id res chain seq x y z
N MET A 1 -7.95 -5.57 23.53
CA MET A 1 -7.09 -4.73 22.67
C MET A 1 -6.80 -5.54 21.39
N ASN A 2 -7.66 -5.46 20.37
CA ASN A 2 -7.47 -6.22 19.12
C ASN A 2 -7.27 -5.27 17.94
N THR A 3 -6.10 -4.63 17.86
CA THR A 3 -5.72 -3.87 16.68
C THR A 3 -5.14 -4.84 15.65
N SER A 4 -6.01 -5.47 14.86
CA SER A 4 -5.58 -6.30 13.72
C SER A 4 -5.08 -5.37 12.60
N SER A 5 -3.86 -4.84 12.76
CA SER A 5 -3.23 -3.94 11.79
C SER A 5 -2.81 -4.72 10.55
N ARG A 6 -3.51 -4.52 9.43
CA ARG A 6 -3.19 -5.14 8.15
C ARG A 6 -2.20 -4.28 7.38
N THR A 7 -1.13 -4.90 6.87
CA THR A 7 -0.11 -4.18 6.10
C THR A 7 -0.31 -4.38 4.61
N LEU A 8 0.23 -3.46 3.80
CA LEU A 8 0.11 -3.51 2.35
C LEU A 8 0.71 -4.80 1.76
N SER A 9 1.77 -5.34 2.37
CA SER A 9 2.40 -6.60 1.92
C SER A 9 1.51 -7.84 2.03
N GLN A 10 0.42 -7.76 2.81
CA GLN A 10 -0.56 -8.83 3.02
C GLN A 10 -1.81 -8.68 2.15
N ILE A 11 -1.84 -7.65 1.29
CA ILE A 11 -2.99 -7.37 0.43
C ILE A 11 -2.89 -8.20 -0.85
N PRO A 12 -3.96 -8.97 -1.18
CA PRO A 12 -4.00 -9.72 -2.43
C PRO A 12 -3.97 -8.82 -3.66
N VAL A 13 -3.45 -9.36 -4.75
CA VAL A 13 -3.53 -8.72 -6.07
C VAL A 13 -5.00 -8.50 -6.45
N GLY A 14 -5.28 -7.34 -7.03
CA GLY A 14 -6.61 -6.91 -7.44
C GLY A 14 -7.38 -6.14 -6.37
N THR A 15 -6.94 -6.17 -5.11
CA THR A 15 -7.60 -5.48 -3.99
C THR A 15 -7.19 -4.02 -3.90
N SER A 16 -8.19 -3.16 -3.71
CA SER A 16 -7.99 -1.74 -3.38
C SER A 16 -8.08 -1.51 -1.89
N VAL A 17 -7.19 -0.68 -1.38
CA VAL A 17 -7.07 -0.36 0.05
C VAL A 17 -6.69 1.09 0.23
N ARG A 18 -7.01 1.64 1.41
CA ARG A 18 -6.61 3.00 1.78
C ARG A 18 -5.37 2.97 2.68
N ILE A 19 -4.38 3.79 2.38
CA ILE A 19 -3.21 3.97 3.26
C ILE A 19 -3.69 4.57 4.59
N ASP A 20 -3.39 3.91 5.70
CA ASP A 20 -3.73 4.39 7.04
C ASP A 20 -2.55 5.14 7.66
N ARG A 21 -1.38 4.48 7.74
CA ARG A 21 -0.16 5.07 8.32
C ARG A 21 1.09 4.30 7.95
N TYR A 22 2.23 4.97 8.10
CA TYR A 22 3.57 4.39 7.95
C TYR A 22 4.13 4.01 9.32
N LEU A 23 4.66 2.80 9.45
CA LEU A 23 5.22 2.25 10.68
C LEU A 23 6.71 2.60 10.89
N SER A 24 7.35 3.20 9.87
CA SER A 24 8.77 3.55 9.89
C SER A 24 9.04 4.89 9.19
N SER A 25 10.15 5.51 9.57
CA SER A 25 10.73 6.70 8.93
C SER A 25 11.74 6.36 7.84
N ASP A 26 11.68 5.13 7.31
CA ASP A 26 12.54 4.65 6.22
C ASP A 26 12.67 5.69 5.09
N PRO A 27 13.89 6.00 4.62
CA PRO A 27 14.13 7.01 3.59
C PRO A 27 13.36 6.75 2.29
N ALA A 28 13.12 5.48 1.93
CA ALA A 28 12.34 5.15 0.75
C ALA A 28 10.85 5.46 0.96
N LEU A 29 10.30 5.18 2.15
CA LEU A 29 8.92 5.57 2.50
C LEU A 29 8.74 7.09 2.49
N ARG A 30 9.77 7.84 2.88
CA ARG A 30 9.77 9.31 2.75
C ARG A 30 9.61 9.74 1.29
N ARG A 31 10.35 9.15 0.35
CA ARG A 31 10.21 9.43 -1.09
C ARG A 31 8.82 9.12 -1.61
N PHE A 32 8.21 8.01 -1.19
CA PHE A 32 6.83 7.70 -1.57
C PHE A 32 5.84 8.77 -1.08
N ARG A 33 6.01 9.25 0.16
CA ARG A 33 5.19 10.36 0.68
C ARG A 33 5.39 11.65 -0.10
N GLU A 34 6.62 11.99 -0.47
CA GLU A 34 6.94 13.15 -1.31
C GLU A 34 6.32 13.04 -2.71
N MET A 35 6.17 11.83 -3.24
CA MET A 35 5.46 11.56 -4.50
C MET A 35 3.92 11.54 -4.37
N GLY A 36 3.35 11.70 -3.17
CA GLY A 36 1.90 11.76 -2.95
C GLY A 36 1.25 10.48 -2.42
N LEU A 37 2.03 9.46 -2.03
CA LEU A 37 1.50 8.33 -1.26
C LEU A 37 1.39 8.76 0.20
N LEU A 38 0.27 9.37 0.55
CA LEU A 38 -0.01 9.89 1.87
C LEU A 38 -1.10 9.05 2.55
N PRO A 39 -1.21 9.10 3.89
CA PRO A 39 -2.38 8.60 4.59
C PRO A 39 -3.68 9.14 3.97
N GLY A 40 -4.65 8.26 3.72
CA GLY A 40 -5.88 8.57 3.02
C GLY A 40 -5.86 8.27 1.52
N THR A 41 -4.69 8.09 0.90
CA THR A 41 -4.58 7.74 -0.52
C THR A 41 -5.13 6.33 -0.77
N ILE A 42 -5.98 6.20 -1.77
CA ILE A 42 -6.46 4.91 -2.28
C ILE A 42 -5.43 4.34 -3.24
N ILE A 43 -5.04 3.09 -2.99
CA ILE A 43 -4.11 2.36 -3.82
C ILE A 43 -4.68 0.97 -4.14
N ARG A 44 -4.34 0.45 -5.31
CA ARG A 44 -4.74 -0.90 -5.73
C ARG A 44 -3.51 -1.76 -5.97
N VAL A 45 -3.48 -2.97 -5.41
CA VAL A 45 -2.43 -3.93 -5.75
C VAL A 45 -2.70 -4.45 -7.15
N VAL A 46 -1.80 -4.18 -8.09
CA VAL A 46 -1.97 -4.54 -9.51
C VAL A 46 -1.37 -5.90 -9.80
N ARG A 47 -0.16 -6.14 -9.30
CA ARG A 47 0.53 -7.42 -9.47
C ARG A 47 1.66 -7.57 -8.46
N LEU A 48 2.13 -8.81 -8.32
CA LEU A 48 3.37 -9.15 -7.64
C LEU A 48 4.35 -9.65 -8.69
N ALA A 49 5.64 -9.34 -8.52
CA ALA A 49 6.68 -9.97 -9.33
C ALA A 49 6.68 -11.51 -9.15
N PRO A 50 7.26 -12.28 -10.10
CA PRO A 50 7.26 -13.75 -10.03
C PRO A 50 7.84 -14.33 -8.73
N MET A 51 8.81 -13.64 -8.13
CA MET A 51 9.45 -14.02 -6.86
C MET A 51 8.75 -13.44 -5.62
N GLY A 52 7.61 -12.76 -5.79
CA GLY A 52 6.85 -12.11 -4.70
C GLY A 52 7.34 -10.71 -4.31
N ASP A 53 8.41 -10.21 -4.91
CA ASP A 53 8.97 -8.86 -4.74
C ASP A 53 9.59 -8.35 -6.06
N PRO A 54 9.37 -7.07 -6.47
CA PRO A 54 8.54 -6.06 -5.83
C PRO A 54 7.02 -6.25 -6.05
N MET A 55 6.23 -5.53 -5.26
CA MET A 55 4.78 -5.38 -5.43
C MET A 55 4.49 -4.14 -6.28
N GLU A 56 3.63 -4.28 -7.27
CA GLU A 56 3.14 -3.16 -8.07
C GLU A 56 1.78 -2.69 -7.59
N ILE A 57 1.69 -1.38 -7.38
CA ILE A 57 0.48 -0.70 -6.95
C ILE A 57 0.10 0.40 -7.93
N SER A 58 -1.20 0.58 -8.13
CA SER A 58 -1.76 1.72 -8.85
C SER A 58 -2.19 2.78 -7.85
N VAL A 59 -1.80 4.01 -8.13
CA VAL A 59 -2.18 5.21 -7.37
C VAL A 59 -2.75 6.21 -8.36
N GLY A 60 -4.08 6.28 -8.45
CA GLY A 60 -4.75 6.98 -9.55
C GLY A 60 -4.31 6.41 -10.91
N ALA A 61 -3.77 7.27 -11.77
CA ALA A 61 -3.27 6.92 -13.10
C ALA A 61 -1.80 6.43 -13.13
N SER A 62 -1.09 6.46 -12.00
CA SER A 62 0.33 6.11 -11.92
C SER A 62 0.53 4.70 -11.36
N LEU A 63 1.48 3.96 -11.93
CA LEU A 63 1.93 2.67 -11.41
C LEU A 63 3.25 2.86 -10.66
N LEU A 64 3.33 2.30 -9.45
CA LEU A 64 4.53 2.33 -8.62
C LEU A 64 4.94 0.92 -8.21
N SER A 65 6.23 0.67 -8.22
CA SER A 65 6.81 -0.55 -7.67
C SER A 65 7.33 -0.27 -6.26
N LEU A 66 6.87 -1.06 -5.30
CA LEU A 66 7.22 -0.98 -3.89
C LEU A 66 7.82 -2.31 -3.47
N ARG A 67 8.96 -2.30 -2.78
CA ARG A 67 9.49 -3.54 -2.21
C ARG A 67 8.56 -4.07 -1.13
N ARG A 68 8.47 -5.38 -1.00
CA ARG A 68 7.64 -6.09 -0.02
C ARG A 68 8.01 -5.70 1.40
N GLU A 69 9.29 -5.43 1.67
CA GLU A 69 9.78 -4.91 2.95
C GLU A 69 9.18 -3.53 3.27
N GLN A 70 9.11 -2.64 2.27
CA GLN A 70 8.52 -1.32 2.41
C GLN A 70 7.00 -1.43 2.57
N ALA A 71 6.35 -2.30 1.80
CA ALA A 71 4.92 -2.59 1.92
C ALA A 71 4.53 -3.14 3.30
N ALA A 72 5.43 -3.89 3.96
CA ALA A 72 5.22 -4.38 5.32
C ALA A 72 5.24 -3.25 6.37
N LEU A 73 5.83 -2.10 6.04
CA LEU A 73 5.88 -0.91 6.89
C LEU A 73 4.74 0.07 6.62
N ILE A 74 3.80 -0.27 5.74
CA ILE A 74 2.63 0.55 5.42
C ILE A 74 1.39 -0.19 5.90
N THR A 75 0.66 0.44 6.82
CA THR A 75 -0.62 -0.05 7.34
C THR A 75 -1.74 0.47 6.46
N VAL A 76 -2.73 -0.38 6.20
CA VAL A 76 -3.84 -0.07 5.31
C VAL A 76 -5.18 -0.43 5.95
N THR A 77 -6.23 0.23 5.48
CA THR A 77 -7.63 -0.05 5.82
C THR A 77 -8.39 -0.46 4.56
N ALA A 78 -9.50 -1.17 4.73
CA ALA A 78 -10.39 -1.45 3.61
C ALA A 78 -10.82 -0.13 2.97
N GLU A 79 -10.80 -0.07 1.64
CA GLU A 79 -11.45 1.04 0.94
C GLU A 79 -12.94 1.00 1.29
N PRO A 80 -13.57 2.12 1.68
CA PRO A 80 -15.02 2.19 1.71
C PRO A 80 -15.50 2.06 0.26
N THR A 81 -15.96 0.86 -0.11
CA THR A 81 -16.67 0.65 -1.37
C THR A 81 -17.95 1.47 -1.31
N ASP A 82 -17.92 2.71 -1.80
CA ASP A 82 -19.12 3.49 -2.04
C ASP A 82 -19.85 2.88 -3.25
N GLY A 83 -21.00 2.28 -2.98
CA GLY A 83 -21.99 1.97 -4.02
C GLY A 83 -21.83 0.61 -4.73
N LYS A 84 -22.52 -0.38 -4.18
CA LYS A 84 -23.82 -0.72 -4.78
C LYS A 84 -24.84 -1.10 -3.71
#